data_AF-A0A1V5NB20-F1
#
_entry.id   AF-A0A1V5NB20-F1
#
_cell.length_a   1.000
_cell.length_b   1.000
_cell.length_c   1.000
_cell.angle_alpha   90.00
_cell.angle_beta   90.00
_cell.angle_gamma   90.00
#
_symmetry.space_group_name_H-M   'P 1'
#
loop_
_entity.id
_entity.type
_entity.pdbx_description
1 polymer ?
#
loop_
_entity_poly.entity_id
_entity_poly.type
_entity_poly.pdbx_seq_one_letter_code
_entity_poly.pdbx_strand_id
1 'polypeptide(L)'
;MNKMQGLAKTLITIIGVYWLIMIGLHGLQMISVFHSTMKNIKGELETIFGVVIIYLIFLIIALILIKILRSRDKIAIKIAGSEEFANVDAQVKWIPFAFRLTSIIAGMYCMVRVVSYIPRIAGNYIVKEVNARGSGIRIEEFATVLIAGIYLLYGAPHFVNWQAKKTMETCTEKS
;
A
#
# COMPACT_ATOMS: atom_id res chain seq x y z
N MET A 1 9.78 -3.63 -25.91
CA MET A 1 9.50 -3.12 -24.54
C MET A 1 10.08 -1.72 -24.44
N ASN A 2 9.26 -0.71 -24.14
CA ASN A 2 9.74 0.69 -24.11
C ASN A 2 10.66 0.92 -22.89
N LYS A 3 11.71 1.75 -23.00
CA LYS A 3 12.70 1.95 -21.91
C LYS A 3 12.02 2.32 -20.57
N MET A 4 10.97 3.13 -20.64
CA MET A 4 10.17 3.53 -19.47
C MET A 4 9.35 2.39 -18.85
N GLN A 5 8.83 1.46 -19.66
CA GLN A 5 8.15 0.26 -19.13
C GLN A 5 9.14 -0.65 -18.40
N GLY A 6 10.36 -0.79 -18.91
CA GLY A 6 11.43 -1.54 -18.23
C GLY A 6 11.77 -0.93 -16.88
N LEU A 7 11.98 0.39 -16.84
CA LEU A 7 12.29 1.13 -15.61
C LEU A 7 11.15 1.07 -14.58
N ALA A 8 9.90 1.16 -15.03
CA ALA A 8 8.72 0.97 -14.19
C ALA A 8 8.69 -0.41 -13.53
N LYS A 9 8.90 -1.47 -14.31
CA LYS A 9 8.92 -2.85 -13.81
C LYS A 9 10.01 -3.04 -12.76
N THR A 10 11.21 -2.52 -13.00
CA THR A 10 12.34 -2.60 -12.07
C THR A 10 12.02 -1.86 -10.77
N LEU A 11 11.51 -0.63 -10.84
CA LEU A 11 11.13 0.14 -9.65
C LEU A 11 10.02 -0.53 -8.86
N ILE A 12 8.93 -0.96 -9.50
CA ILE A 12 7.84 -1.70 -8.83
C ILE A 12 8.37 -2.96 -8.14
N THR A 13 9.33 -3.66 -8.77
CA THR A 13 9.92 -4.86 -8.19
C THR A 13 10.75 -4.52 -6.95
N ILE A 14 11.63 -3.52 -7.02
CA ILE A 14 12.44 -3.05 -5.89
C ILE A 14 11.54 -2.63 -4.73
N ILE A 15 10.52 -1.82 -5.02
CA ILE A 15 9.57 -1.30 -4.04
C ILE A 15 8.75 -2.44 -3.44
N GLY A 16 8.23 -3.36 -4.25
CA GLY A 16 7.46 -4.50 -3.77
C GLY A 16 8.28 -5.44 -2.89
N VAL A 17 9.55 -5.68 -3.24
CA VAL A 17 10.48 -6.45 -2.40
C VAL A 17 10.76 -5.73 -1.09
N TYR A 18 11.05 -4.43 -1.13
CA TYR A 18 11.24 -3.62 0.08
C TYR A 18 10.02 -3.70 1.01
N TRP A 19 8.81 -3.57 0.45
CA TRP A 19 7.58 -3.65 1.22
C TRP A 19 7.30 -5.04 1.82
N LEU A 20 7.62 -6.11 1.09
CA LEU A 20 7.55 -7.47 1.62
C LEU A 20 8.48 -7.65 2.83
N ILE A 21 9.72 -7.14 2.73
CA ILE A 21 10.69 -7.19 3.83
C ILE A 21 10.16 -6.38 5.03
N MET A 22 9.67 -5.16 4.80
CA MET A 22 9.12 -4.30 5.86
C MET A 22 7.92 -4.93 6.57
N ILE A 23 7.01 -5.57 5.83
CA ILE A 23 5.87 -6.30 6.42
C ILE A 23 6.36 -7.48 7.25
N GLY A 24 7.37 -8.22 6.79
CA GLY A 24 7.98 -9.30 7.57
C GLY A 24 8.56 -8.80 8.89
N LEU A 25 9.36 -7.72 8.84
CA LEU A 25 9.97 -7.12 10.03
C LEU A 25 8.93 -6.56 11.01
N HIS A 26 7.93 -5.82 10.51
CA HIS A 26 6.84 -5.31 11.35
C HIS A 26 5.94 -6.42 11.87
N GLY A 27 5.73 -7.50 11.10
CA GLY A 27 5.01 -8.68 11.58
C GLY A 27 5.70 -9.35 12.75
N LEU A 28 7.02 -9.52 12.68
CA LEU A 28 7.82 -10.09 13.78
C LEU A 28 7.76 -9.23 15.05
N GLN A 29 7.94 -7.90 14.92
CA GLN A 29 7.80 -6.97 16.06
C GLN A 29 6.38 -6.98 16.66
N MET A 30 5.36 -7.06 15.82
CA MET A 30 3.96 -7.07 16.29
C MET A 30 3.63 -8.37 17.01
N ILE A 31 4.13 -9.52 16.54
CA ILE A 31 3.95 -10.81 17.20
C ILE A 31 4.59 -10.79 18.59
N SER A 32 5.81 -10.25 18.74
CA SER A 32 6.48 -10.24 20.04
C SER A 32 5.73 -9.38 21.06
N VAL A 33 5.28 -8.18 20.67
CA VAL A 33 4.50 -7.28 21.54
C VAL A 33 3.15 -7.88 21.88
N PHE A 34 2.43 -8.44 20.90
CA PHE A 34 1.11 -9.03 21.11
C PHE A 34 1.18 -10.28 21.99
N HIS A 35 2.14 -11.17 21.74
CA HIS A 35 2.35 -12.37 22.56
C HIS A 35 2.65 -12.01 24.02
N SER A 36 3.55 -11.06 24.25
CA SER A 36 3.87 -10.57 25.61
C SER A 36 2.66 -9.96 26.30
N THR A 37 1.88 -9.13 25.59
CA THR A 37 0.73 -8.44 26.17
C THR A 37 -0.43 -9.40 26.48
N MET A 38 -0.76 -10.31 25.57
CA MET A 38 -1.89 -11.23 25.74
C MET A 38 -1.60 -12.35 26.75
N LYS A 39 -0.35 -12.85 26.81
CA LYS A 39 0.06 -13.84 27.80
C LYS A 39 -0.20 -13.36 29.23
N ASN A 40 -0.02 -12.06 29.47
CA ASN A 40 -0.22 -11.44 30.78
C ASN A 40 -1.70 -11.25 31.15
N ILE A 41 -2.64 -11.33 30.20
CA ILE A 41 -4.05 -10.92 30.43
C ILE A 41 -5.02 -12.11 30.33
N LYS A 42 -4.84 -13.03 29.38
CA LYS A 42 -5.89 -14.01 28.99
C LYS A 42 -5.44 -15.48 29.02
N GLY A 43 -4.27 -15.76 29.59
CA GLY A 43 -3.70 -17.12 29.62
C GLY A 43 -3.15 -17.56 28.26
N GLU A 44 -2.47 -18.71 28.22
CA GLU A 44 -1.69 -19.12 27.05
C GLU A 44 -2.55 -19.51 25.84
N LEU A 45 -3.73 -20.09 26.05
CA LEU A 45 -4.56 -20.65 24.96
C LEU A 45 -5.23 -19.57 24.11
N GLU A 46 -5.77 -18.51 24.73
CA GLU A 46 -6.30 -17.32 24.01
C GLU A 46 -5.19 -16.54 23.31
N THR A 47 -3.98 -16.52 23.90
CA THR A 47 -2.80 -15.88 23.31
C THR A 47 -2.38 -16.58 22.02
N ILE A 48 -2.32 -17.92 22.03
CA ILE A 48 -2.00 -18.72 20.84
C ILE A 48 -3.03 -18.46 19.73
N PHE A 49 -4.33 -18.47 20.05
CA PHE A 49 -5.39 -18.21 19.08
C PHE A 49 -5.26 -16.82 18.43
N GLY A 50 -5.00 -15.77 19.24
CA GLY A 50 -4.80 -14.42 18.72
C GLY A 50 -3.55 -14.29 17.83
N VAL A 51 -2.45 -14.95 18.18
CA VAL A 51 -1.22 -14.98 17.35
C VAL A 51 -1.50 -15.66 16.01
N VAL A 52 -2.27 -16.75 15.98
CA VAL A 52 -2.64 -17.46 14.75
C VAL A 52 -3.46 -16.56 13.82
N ILE A 53 -4.45 -15.81 14.35
CA ILE A 53 -5.25 -14.86 13.56
C ILE A 53 -4.36 -13.77 12.95
N ILE A 54 -3.44 -13.22 13.73
CA ILE A 54 -2.48 -12.21 13.23
C ILE A 54 -1.64 -12.80 12.09
N TYR A 55 -1.17 -14.04 12.23
CA TYR A 55 -0.41 -14.73 11.20
C TYR A 55 -1.20 -14.91 9.90
N LEU A 56 -2.48 -15.27 10.00
CA LEU A 56 -3.38 -15.38 8.85
C LEU A 56 -3.56 -14.03 8.12
N ILE A 57 -3.69 -12.93 8.87
CA ILE A 57 -3.78 -11.58 8.28
C ILE A 57 -2.49 -11.25 7.53
N PHE A 58 -1.32 -11.46 8.13
CA PHE A 58 -0.03 -11.25 7.47
C PHE A 58 0.14 -12.11 6.21
N LEU A 59 -0.29 -13.37 6.27
CA LEU A 59 -0.28 -14.27 5.11
C LEU A 59 -1.16 -13.73 3.98
N ILE A 60 -2.38 -13.28 4.28
CA ILE A 60 -3.29 -12.68 3.30
C ILE A 60 -2.64 -11.46 2.63
N ILE A 61 -1.99 -10.59 3.40
CA ILE A 61 -1.32 -9.40 2.87
C ILE A 61 -0.12 -9.78 2.00
N ALA A 62 0.69 -10.75 2.42
CA ALA A 62 1.79 -11.27 1.62
C ALA A 62 1.29 -11.84 0.29
N LEU A 63 0.17 -12.58 0.30
CA LEU A 63 -0.47 -13.09 -0.91
C LEU A 63 -0.98 -11.96 -1.82
N ILE A 64 -1.55 -10.89 -1.26
CA ILE A 64 -1.95 -9.70 -2.03
C ILE A 64 -0.73 -9.05 -2.70
N LEU A 65 0.39 -8.88 -1.98
CA LEU A 65 1.61 -8.33 -2.55
C LEU A 65 2.24 -9.22 -3.61
N ILE A 66 2.25 -10.54 -3.40
CA ILE A 66 2.70 -11.51 -4.40
C ILE A 66 1.82 -11.42 -5.64
N LYS A 67 0.50 -11.26 -5.48
CA LYS A 67 -0.43 -11.06 -6.60
C LYS A 67 -0.15 -9.76 -7.35
N ILE A 68 0.17 -8.68 -6.64
CA ILE A 68 0.59 -7.39 -7.23
C ILE A 68 1.89 -7.58 -8.02
N LEU A 69 2.89 -8.26 -7.46
CA LEU A 69 4.16 -8.56 -8.12
C LEU A 69 3.99 -9.47 -9.34
N ARG A 70 3.12 -10.49 -9.28
CA ARG A 70 2.76 -11.33 -10.44
C ARG A 70 2.03 -10.53 -11.51
N SER A 71 1.27 -9.52 -11.11
CA SER A 71 0.57 -8.61 -12.02
C SER A 71 1.42 -7.41 -12.46
N ARG A 72 2.73 -7.41 -12.16
CA ARG A 72 3.62 -6.27 -12.41
C ARG A 72 3.61 -5.79 -13.85
N ASP A 73 3.41 -6.68 -14.82
CA ASP A 73 3.39 -6.29 -16.24
C ASP A 73 2.17 -5.42 -16.55
N LYS A 74 0.99 -5.79 -16.02
CA LYS A 74 -0.24 -4.98 -16.15
C LYS A 74 -0.10 -3.63 -15.44
N ILE A 75 0.53 -3.63 -14.27
CA ILE A 75 0.75 -2.40 -13.49
C ILE A 75 1.78 -1.50 -14.20
N ALA A 76 2.86 -2.06 -14.71
CA ALA A 76 3.87 -1.33 -15.46
C ALA A 76 3.30 -0.70 -16.73
N ILE A 77 2.41 -1.40 -17.44
CA ILE A 77 1.67 -0.84 -18.57
C ILE A 77 0.77 0.33 -18.10
N LYS A 78 0.07 0.17 -16.97
CA LYS A 78 -0.77 1.23 -16.40
C LYS A 78 0.02 2.47 -15.97
N ILE A 79 1.25 2.28 -15.47
CA ILE A 79 2.14 3.37 -15.06
C ILE A 79 2.75 4.05 -16.28
N ALA A 80 3.29 3.28 -17.22
CA ALA A 80 3.97 3.80 -18.42
C ALA A 80 3.03 4.31 -19.51
N GLY A 81 1.74 3.93 -19.47
CA GLY A 81 0.77 4.18 -20.54
C GLY A 81 0.86 3.14 -21.65
N SER A 82 -0.30 2.70 -22.17
CA SER A 82 -0.39 1.84 -23.35
C SER A 82 -0.27 2.70 -24.60
N GLU A 83 0.89 2.65 -25.27
CA GLU A 83 1.15 2.97 -26.69
C GLU A 83 0.72 4.34 -27.29
N GLU A 84 -0.17 5.12 -26.69
CA GLU A 84 -0.73 6.37 -27.24
C GLU A 84 0.28 7.54 -27.30
N PHE A 85 1.51 7.34 -26.81
CA PHE A 85 2.53 8.39 -26.73
C PHE A 85 3.75 8.10 -27.60
N ALA A 86 3.57 7.58 -28.81
CA ALA A 86 4.69 7.30 -29.71
C ALA A 86 5.44 8.58 -30.15
N ASN A 87 4.79 9.76 -30.15
CA ASN A 87 5.28 10.95 -30.88
C ASN A 87 5.56 12.26 -30.10
N VAL A 88 5.45 12.29 -28.77
CA VAL A 88 5.80 13.50 -27.98
C VAL A 88 7.22 13.36 -27.40
N ASP A 89 7.98 14.43 -27.25
CA ASP A 89 9.34 14.40 -26.70
C ASP A 89 9.43 13.62 -25.39
N ALA A 90 10.49 12.80 -25.26
CA ALA A 90 10.67 11.87 -24.16
C ALA A 90 10.72 12.57 -22.78
N GLN A 91 11.06 13.85 -22.72
CA GLN A 91 11.25 14.62 -21.50
C GLN A 91 9.92 14.99 -20.80
N VAL A 92 8.88 15.33 -21.57
CA VAL A 92 7.54 15.68 -21.03
C VAL A 92 6.83 14.45 -20.41
N LYS A 93 7.21 13.24 -20.85
CA LYS A 93 6.60 11.98 -20.40
C LYS A 93 7.04 11.51 -19.00
N TRP A 94 8.14 12.04 -18.46
CA TRP A 94 8.66 11.63 -17.15
C TRP A 94 7.81 12.14 -15.98
N ILE A 95 7.17 13.31 -16.12
CA ILE A 95 6.42 13.94 -15.03
C ILE A 95 5.16 13.12 -14.67
N PRO A 96 4.28 12.74 -15.63
CA PRO A 96 3.12 11.91 -15.31
C PRO A 96 3.52 10.52 -14.82
N PHE A 97 4.61 9.97 -15.37
CA PHE A 97 5.17 8.68 -14.98
C PHE A 97 5.62 8.68 -13.51
N ALA A 98 6.48 9.63 -13.13
CA ALA A 98 7.00 9.77 -11.78
C ALA A 98 5.85 9.97 -10.78
N PHE A 99 4.86 10.81 -11.11
CA PHE A 99 3.73 11.05 -10.22
C PHE A 99 2.87 9.79 -9.99
N ARG A 100 2.58 9.01 -11.05
CA ARG A 100 1.83 7.75 -10.93
C ARG A 100 2.59 6.74 -10.07
N LEU A 101 3.89 6.63 -10.28
CA LEU A 101 4.74 5.74 -9.51
C LEU A 101 4.77 6.13 -8.03
N THR A 102 5.02 7.41 -7.73
CA THR A 102 5.02 7.94 -6.36
C THR A 102 3.67 7.75 -5.67
N SER A 103 2.56 7.96 -6.39
CA SER A 103 1.21 7.72 -5.86
C SER A 103 1.01 6.26 -5.46
N ILE A 104 1.42 5.31 -6.31
CA ILE A 104 1.31 3.88 -5.99
C ILE A 104 2.19 3.51 -4.80
N ILE A 105 3.43 4.03 -4.73
CA ILE A 105 4.33 3.80 -3.59
C ILE A 105 3.72 4.31 -2.29
N ALA A 106 3.22 5.55 -2.29
CA ALA A 106 2.59 6.15 -1.13
C ALA A 106 1.31 5.39 -0.72
N GLY A 107 0.51 4.92 -1.68
CA GLY A 107 -0.65 4.09 -1.42
C GLY A 107 -0.28 2.74 -0.78
N MET A 108 0.79 2.10 -1.24
CA MET A 108 1.33 0.89 -0.60
C MET A 108 1.80 1.16 0.83
N TYR A 109 2.47 2.29 1.08
CA TYR A 109 2.87 2.71 2.43
C TYR A 109 1.66 2.82 3.38
N CYS A 110 0.62 3.52 2.94
CA CYS A 110 -0.62 3.66 3.70
C CYS A 110 -1.24 2.28 4.02
N MET A 111 -1.26 1.35 3.07
CA MET A 111 -1.79 0.01 3.32
C MET A 111 -1.02 -0.75 4.40
N VAL A 112 0.31 -0.67 4.42
CA VAL A 112 1.11 -1.31 5.48
C VAL A 112 0.84 -0.66 6.84
N ARG A 113 0.64 0.65 6.88
CA ARG A 113 0.22 1.34 8.11
C ARG A 113 -1.15 0.89 8.59
N VAL A 114 -2.13 0.73 7.71
CA VAL A 114 -3.47 0.18 8.06
C VAL A 114 -3.33 -1.17 8.74
N VAL A 115 -2.51 -2.06 8.19
CA VAL A 115 -2.26 -3.39 8.77
C VAL A 115 -1.71 -3.28 10.18
N SER A 116 -0.76 -2.36 10.41
CA SER A 116 -0.16 -2.17 11.74
C SER A 116 -1.16 -1.69 12.79
N TYR A 117 -2.27 -1.06 12.38
CA TYR A 117 -3.32 -0.63 13.29
C TYR A 117 -4.28 -1.77 13.68
N ILE A 118 -4.45 -2.82 12.87
CA ILE A 118 -5.44 -3.89 13.12
C ILE A 118 -5.23 -4.57 14.48
N PRO A 119 -4.02 -5.03 14.85
CA PRO A 119 -3.84 -5.73 16.12
C PRO A 119 -3.94 -4.79 17.33
N ARG A 120 -3.62 -3.50 17.17
CA ARG A 120 -3.80 -2.52 18.23
C ARG A 120 -5.28 -2.20 18.46
N ILE A 121 -6.07 -2.10 17.39
CA ILE A 121 -7.52 -1.98 17.47
C ILE A 121 -8.11 -3.23 18.13
N ALA A 122 -7.74 -4.42 17.66
CA ALA A 122 -8.18 -5.70 18.24
C ALA A 122 -7.78 -5.81 19.73
N GLY A 123 -6.55 -5.46 20.08
CA GLY A 123 -6.06 -5.42 21.46
C GLY A 123 -6.87 -4.47 22.33
N ASN A 124 -7.18 -3.27 21.87
CA ASN A 124 -8.03 -2.32 22.60
C ASN A 124 -9.46 -2.84 22.81
N TYR A 125 -10.04 -3.59 21.84
CA TYR A 125 -11.36 -4.21 22.01
C TYR A 125 -11.33 -5.42 22.96
N ILE A 126 -10.24 -6.17 22.98
CA ILE A 126 -10.07 -7.38 23.81
C ILE A 126 -9.67 -7.02 25.26
N VAL A 127 -8.88 -5.96 25.45
CA VAL A 127 -8.32 -5.49 26.75
C VAL A 127 -9.16 -4.36 27.35
N LYS A 128 -10.40 -4.20 26.90
CA LYS A 128 -11.33 -3.11 27.30
C LYS A 128 -11.64 -3.03 28.81
N GLU A 129 -11.07 -3.90 29.65
CA GLU A 129 -11.14 -3.82 31.11
C GLU A 129 -10.04 -2.97 31.78
N VAL A 130 -8.89 -2.66 31.15
CA VAL A 130 -7.75 -2.22 31.98
C VAL A 130 -7.49 -0.72 32.06
N ASN A 131 -7.79 0.16 31.10
CA ASN A 131 -7.56 1.60 31.33
C ASN A 131 -8.38 2.56 30.44
N ALA A 132 -9.30 3.29 31.08
CA ALA A 132 -9.99 4.47 30.57
C ALA A 132 -9.09 5.72 30.42
N ARG A 133 -7.83 5.55 29.99
CA ARG A 133 -6.89 6.67 29.80
C ARG A 133 -6.18 6.59 28.46
N GLY A 134 -6.80 7.22 27.46
CA GLY A 134 -6.14 8.30 26.72
C GLY A 134 -5.25 7.98 25.51
N SER A 135 -5.01 6.73 25.11
CA SER A 135 -4.24 6.44 23.88
C SER A 135 -4.94 5.51 22.90
N GLY A 136 -6.28 5.62 22.83
CA GLY A 136 -7.06 4.95 21.80
C GLY A 136 -6.63 5.43 20.42
N ILE A 137 -6.24 4.51 19.54
CA ILE A 137 -6.14 4.79 18.11
C ILE A 137 -7.45 5.42 17.69
N ARG A 138 -7.38 6.65 17.19
CA ARG A 138 -8.55 7.33 16.67
C ARG A 138 -8.96 6.55 15.42
N ILE A 139 -10.15 5.94 15.44
CA ILE A 139 -10.73 5.25 14.28
C ILE A 139 -10.69 6.16 13.04
N GLU A 140 -10.76 7.47 13.26
CA GLU A 140 -10.54 8.53 12.28
C GLU A 140 -9.17 8.43 11.57
N GLU A 141 -8.07 8.21 12.28
CA GLU A 141 -6.74 8.04 11.69
C GLU A 141 -6.67 6.76 10.85
N PHE A 142 -7.24 5.65 11.35
CA PHE A 142 -7.32 4.40 10.60
C PHE A 142 -8.09 4.57 9.29
N ALA A 143 -9.29 5.17 9.37
CA ALA A 143 -10.15 5.41 8.22
C ALA A 143 -9.48 6.37 7.23
N THR A 144 -8.84 7.43 7.71
CA THR A 144 -8.13 8.41 6.86
C THR A 144 -6.99 7.75 6.09
N VAL A 145 -6.14 6.96 6.77
CA VAL A 145 -5.01 6.28 6.12
C VAL A 145 -5.50 5.21 5.14
N LEU A 146 -6.60 4.51 5.45
CA LEU A 146 -7.20 3.53 4.55
C LEU A 146 -7.76 4.17 3.28
N ILE A 147 -8.58 5.21 3.43
CA ILE A 147 -9.18 5.94 2.31
C ILE A 147 -8.09 6.56 1.44
N ALA A 148 -7.08 7.20 2.05
CA ALA A 148 -5.94 7.76 1.35
C ALA A 148 -5.16 6.68 0.60
N GLY A 149 -4.91 5.53 1.23
CA GLY A 149 -4.23 4.40 0.59
C GLY A 149 -4.96 3.87 -0.64
N ILE A 150 -6.28 3.67 -0.54
CA ILE A 150 -7.11 3.23 -1.68
C ILE A 150 -7.08 4.27 -2.80
N TYR A 151 -7.26 5.55 -2.47
CA TYR A 151 -7.23 6.63 -3.46
C TYR A 151 -5.88 6.72 -4.17
N LEU A 152 -4.77 6.61 -3.44
CA LEU A 152 -3.42 6.69 -4.01
C LEU A 152 -3.08 5.49 -4.91
N LEU A 153 -3.61 4.30 -4.61
CA LEU A 153 -3.40 3.11 -5.44
C LEU A 153 -4.22 3.12 -6.74
N TYR A 154 -5.47 3.59 -6.68
CA TYR A 154 -6.42 3.44 -7.78
C TYR A 154 -6.85 4.77 -8.42
N GLY A 155 -7.12 5.79 -7.61
CA GLY A 155 -7.67 7.08 -8.05
C GLY A 155 -6.61 8.04 -8.59
N ALA A 156 -5.56 8.32 -7.82
CA ALA A 156 -4.53 9.29 -8.19
C ALA A 156 -3.84 8.97 -9.53
N PRO A 157 -3.46 7.71 -9.83
CA PRO A 157 -2.87 7.38 -11.13
C PRO A 157 -3.84 7.57 -12.30
N HIS A 158 -5.14 7.32 -12.08
CA HIS A 158 -6.18 7.52 -13.09
C HIS A 158 -6.43 9.00 -13.35
N PHE A 159 -6.54 9.81 -12.29
CA PHE A 159 -6.70 11.25 -12.38
C PHE A 159 -5.57 11.91 -13.18
N VAL A 160 -4.32 11.50 -12.93
CA VAL A 160 -3.15 12.01 -13.67
C VAL A 160 -3.19 11.62 -15.14
N ASN A 161 -3.68 10.42 -15.45
CA ASN A 161 -3.85 10.01 -16.85
C ASN A 161 -4.93 10.82 -17.56
N TRP A 162 -6.06 11.03 -16.88
CA TRP A 162 -7.14 11.86 -17.40
C TRP A 162 -6.70 13.31 -17.63
N GLN A 163 -5.98 13.92 -16.67
CA GLN A 163 -5.41 15.25 -16.80
C GLN A 163 -4.41 15.34 -17.96
N ALA A 164 -3.46 14.40 -18.04
CA ALA A 164 -2.48 14.38 -19.13
C ALA A 164 -3.16 14.29 -20.51
N LYS A 165 -4.22 13.47 -20.63
CA LYS A 165 -5.01 13.36 -21.87
C LYS A 165 -5.68 14.69 -22.23
N LYS A 166 -6.34 15.34 -21.26
CA LYS A 166 -7.04 16.61 -21.47
C LYS A 166 -6.10 17.75 -21.86
N THR A 167 -4.92 17.81 -21.24
CA THR A 167 -3.90 18.81 -21.59
C THR A 167 -3.39 18.63 -23.03
N MET A 168 -3.15 17.39 -23.47
CA MET A 168 -2.73 17.14 -24.85
C MET A 168 -3.81 17.50 -25.86
N GLU A 169 -5.07 17.13 -25.62
CA GLU A 169 -6.22 17.51 -26.47
C GLU A 169 -6.25 19.04 -26.68
N THR A 170 -6.14 19.80 -25.59
CA THR A 170 -6.17 21.27 -25.60
C THR A 170 -4.97 21.89 -26.34
N CYS A 171 -3.78 21.29 -26.25
CA CYS A 171 -2.60 21.76 -26.97
C CYS A 171 -2.69 21.48 -28.47
N THR A 172 -3.38 20.41 -28.88
CA THR A 172 -3.52 20.01 -30.28
C THR A 172 -4.58 20.85 -30.99
N GLU A 173 -5.66 21.22 -30.31
CA GLU A 173 -6.70 22.11 -30.84
C GLU A 173 -6.25 23.57 -31.05
N LYS A 174 -5.16 23.98 -30.39
CA LYS A 174 -4.59 25.33 -30.49
C LYS A 174 -3.40 25.44 -31.47
N SER A 175 -2.98 24.30 -32.05
CA SER A 175 -1.92 24.21 -33.06
C SER A 175 -2.50 24.28 -34.48
#